data_AF-A0A7V0QS62-F1
#
_entry.id   AF-A0A7V0QS62-F1
#
_cell.length_a   1.000
_cell.length_b   1.000
_cell.length_c   1.000
_cell.angle_alpha   90.00
_cell.angle_beta   90.00
_cell.angle_gamma   90.00
#
_symmetry.space_group_name_H-M   'P 1'
#
loop_
_entity.id
_entity.type
_entity.pdbx_description
1 polymer ?
#
loop_
_entity_poly.entity_id
_entity_poly.type
_entity_poly.pdbx_seq_one_letter_code
_entity_poly.pdbx_strand_id
1 'polypeptide(L)'
;MTGIVFPYAYYLIRRANWVFLSISIPSGGIIPWLIYLLVRPPWTKEELEIENLEREALNLEREYWAYLLSKERLKCPNCGAPIKENWLVCPYCHTRLKKECVYCGKPLELDWDICPYCGHEQLKEEKPK
;
A
#
# COMPACT_ATOMS: atom_id res chain seq x y z
N MET A 1 9.82 42.60 11.79
CA MET A 1 11.14 42.46 11.11
C MET A 1 11.07 42.95 9.66
N THR A 2 10.52 44.14 9.39
CA THR A 2 10.35 44.68 8.02
C THR A 2 11.02 46.05 7.82
N GLY A 3 11.54 46.66 8.89
CA GLY A 3 12.06 48.04 8.88
C GLY A 3 13.57 48.21 8.64
N ILE A 4 14.39 47.16 8.79
CA ILE A 4 15.86 47.27 8.64
C ILE A 4 16.35 46.79 7.26
N VAL A 5 15.60 45.90 6.60
CA VAL A 5 15.96 45.38 5.27
C VAL A 5 15.78 46.46 4.19
N PHE A 6 14.77 47.32 4.32
CA PHE A 6 14.50 48.41 3.37
C PHE A 6 15.62 49.47 3.30
N PRO A 7 16.13 50.04 4.41
CA PRO A 7 17.23 51.01 4.34
C PRO A 7 18.57 50.40 3.94
N TYR A 8 18.85 49.13 4.30
CA TYR A 8 20.11 48.48 3.93
C TYR A 8 20.16 48.13 2.42
N ALA A 9 19.04 47.67 1.86
CA ALA A 9 18.89 47.48 0.41
C ALA A 9 18.97 48.83 -0.33
N TYR A 10 18.35 49.90 0.19
CA TYR A 10 18.38 51.23 -0.41
C TYR A 10 19.78 51.88 -0.36
N TYR A 11 20.54 51.68 0.72
CA TYR A 11 21.90 52.20 0.87
C TYR A 11 22.91 51.46 -0.01
N LEU A 12 22.73 50.15 -0.20
CA LEU A 12 23.51 49.35 -1.16
C LEU A 12 23.20 49.73 -2.61
N ILE A 13 21.93 49.94 -2.98
CA ILE A 13 21.54 50.38 -4.34
C ILE A 13 22.09 51.76 -4.68
N ARG A 14 22.12 52.71 -3.72
CA ARG A 14 22.63 54.08 -3.94
C ARG A 14 24.15 54.16 -4.18
N ARG A 15 24.91 53.16 -3.70
CA ARG A 15 26.38 53.09 -3.85
C ARG A 15 26.83 52.01 -4.84
N ALA A 16 25.89 51.22 -5.36
CA ALA A 16 26.16 50.17 -6.33
C ALA A 16 26.56 50.78 -7.67
N ASN A 17 27.78 50.45 -8.12
CA ASN A 17 28.24 50.77 -9.46
C ASN A 17 27.30 50.13 -10.49
N TRP A 18 27.07 50.79 -11.63
CA TRP A 18 26.15 50.29 -12.67
C TRP A 18 26.42 48.83 -13.05
N VAL A 19 27.70 48.43 -13.02
CA VAL A 19 28.17 47.05 -13.24
C VAL A 19 27.56 46.05 -12.24
N PHE A 20 27.46 46.42 -10.95
CA PHE A 20 26.92 45.54 -9.91
C PHE A 20 25.41 45.36 -10.06
N LEU A 21 24.69 46.43 -10.43
CA LEU A 21 23.26 46.36 -10.75
C LEU A 21 23.02 45.51 -12.00
N SER A 22 23.84 45.66 -13.05
CA SER A 22 23.74 44.87 -14.28
C SER A 22 24.00 43.37 -14.09
N ILE A 23 24.81 42.96 -13.10
CA ILE A 23 25.12 41.53 -12.83
C ILE A 23 24.09 40.90 -11.88
N SER A 24 23.59 41.66 -10.90
CA SER A 24 22.62 41.17 -9.91
C SER A 24 21.24 40.88 -10.51
N ILE A 25 20.84 41.60 -11.55
CA ILE A 25 19.52 41.44 -12.19
C ILE A 25 19.41 40.08 -12.93
N PRO A 26 20.40 39.66 -13.75
CA PRO A 26 20.47 38.32 -14.32
C PRO A 26 20.48 37.20 -13.27
N SER A 27 21.25 37.36 -12.19
CA SER A 27 21.37 36.31 -11.18
C SER A 27 20.09 36.09 -10.38
N GLY A 28 19.31 37.14 -10.15
CA GLY A 28 18.02 37.05 -9.45
C GLY A 28 16.83 36.71 -10.36
N GLY A 29 16.91 37.04 -11.65
CA GLY A 29 15.80 36.84 -12.61
C GLY A 29 16.05 35.70 -13.59
N ILE A 30 17.12 35.79 -14.38
CA ILE A 30 17.39 34.90 -15.50
C ILE A 30 17.79 33.49 -15.01
N ILE A 31 18.64 33.40 -13.98
CA ILE A 31 19.08 32.09 -13.47
C ILE A 31 17.90 31.30 -12.89
N PRO A 32 17.04 31.85 -11.98
CA PRO A 32 15.87 31.12 -11.50
C PRO A 32 14.85 30.81 -12.60
N TRP A 33 14.69 31.69 -13.59
CA TRP A 33 13.81 31.46 -14.73
C TRP A 33 14.30 30.31 -15.62
N LEU A 34 15.60 30.23 -15.91
CA LEU A 34 16.21 29.10 -16.63
C LEU A 34 16.10 27.80 -15.82
N ILE A 35 16.31 27.83 -14.51
CA ILE A 35 16.10 26.67 -13.63
C ILE A 35 14.65 26.21 -13.67
N TYR A 36 13.69 27.13 -13.61
CA TYR A 36 12.27 26.81 -13.73
C TYR A 36 11.97 26.16 -15.08
N LEU A 37 12.51 26.65 -16.20
CA LEU A 37 12.31 26.03 -17.52
C LEU A 37 12.90 24.61 -17.62
N LEU A 38 14.00 24.33 -16.92
CA LEU A 38 14.61 22.99 -16.88
C LEU A 38 13.84 22.02 -15.96
N VAL A 39 13.29 22.53 -14.86
CA VAL A 39 12.53 21.73 -13.87
C VAL A 39 11.05 21.60 -14.26
N ARG A 40 10.49 22.51 -15.07
CA ARG A 40 9.06 22.54 -15.42
C ARG A 40 8.67 21.23 -16.13
N PRO A 41 7.92 20.35 -15.45
CA PRO A 41 7.46 19.12 -16.08
C PRO A 41 6.45 19.47 -17.20
N PRO A 42 6.46 18.74 -18.32
CA PRO A 42 5.57 19.00 -19.46
C PRO A 42 4.13 18.50 -19.25
N TRP A 43 3.87 17.72 -18.19
CA TRP A 43 2.59 17.05 -17.94
C TRP A 43 1.49 18.02 -17.53
N THR A 44 0.28 17.81 -18.05
CA THR A 44 -0.91 18.49 -17.53
C THR A 44 -1.37 17.84 -16.22
N LYS A 45 -2.10 18.58 -15.38
CA LYS A 45 -2.64 18.02 -14.12
C LYS A 45 -3.61 16.88 -14.39
N GLU A 46 -4.34 16.96 -15.50
CA GLU A 46 -5.30 15.95 -15.94
C GLU A 46 -4.60 14.66 -16.38
N GLU A 47 -3.51 14.74 -17.14
CA GLU A 47 -2.71 13.56 -17.52
C GLU A 47 -2.17 12.80 -16.30
N LEU A 48 -1.66 13.52 -15.29
CA LEU A 48 -1.20 12.90 -14.05
C LEU A 48 -2.33 12.21 -13.29
N GLU A 49 -3.53 12.80 -13.32
CA GLU A 49 -4.71 12.21 -12.69
C GLU A 49 -5.15 10.94 -13.42
N ILE A 50 -5.16 10.96 -14.75
CA ILE A 50 -5.46 9.77 -15.58
C ILE A 50 -4.47 8.65 -15.26
N GLU A 51 -3.16 8.92 -15.24
CA GLU A 51 -2.15 7.90 -14.93
C GLU A 51 -2.33 7.32 -13.52
N ASN A 52 -2.67 8.15 -12.53
CA ASN A 52 -2.91 7.69 -11.17
C ASN A 52 -4.17 6.81 -11.08
N LEU A 53 -5.26 7.21 -11.73
CA LEU A 53 -6.51 6.44 -11.77
C LEU A 53 -6.32 5.09 -12.48
N GLU A 54 -5.58 5.06 -13.58
CA GLU A 54 -5.22 3.81 -14.27
C GLU A 54 -4.42 2.88 -13.36
N ARG A 55 -3.44 3.44 -12.63
CA ARG A 55 -2.62 2.69 -11.66
C ARG A 55 -3.47 2.13 -10.53
N GLU A 56 -4.41 2.91 -10.01
CA GLU A 56 -5.36 2.48 -8.98
C GLU A 56 -6.26 1.35 -9.49
N ALA A 57 -6.82 1.49 -10.70
CA ALA A 57 -7.66 0.47 -11.32
C ALA A 57 -6.92 -0.88 -11.46
N LEU A 58 -5.68 -0.86 -11.95
CA LEU A 58 -4.86 -2.08 -12.08
C LEU A 58 -4.55 -2.75 -10.73
N ASN A 59 -4.36 -1.97 -9.67
CA ASN A 59 -4.13 -2.53 -8.33
C ASN A 59 -5.39 -3.18 -7.77
N LEU A 60 -6.55 -2.54 -7.94
CA LEU A 60 -7.84 -3.10 -7.55
C LEU A 60 -8.12 -4.43 -8.27
N GLU A 61 -7.86 -4.50 -9.57
CA GLU A 61 -7.98 -5.74 -10.32
C GLU A 61 -7.09 -6.85 -9.74
N ARG A 62 -5.83 -6.54 -9.43
CA ARG A 62 -4.89 -7.52 -8.84
C ARG A 62 -5.37 -8.06 -7.50
N GLU A 63 -5.82 -7.20 -6.59
CA GLU A 63 -6.32 -7.58 -5.27
C GLU A 63 -7.59 -8.42 -5.39
N TYR A 64 -8.51 -8.03 -6.29
CA TYR A 64 -9.72 -8.79 -6.57
C TYR A 64 -9.43 -10.21 -7.06
N TRP A 65 -8.49 -10.35 -8.01
CA TRP A 65 -8.07 -11.67 -8.52
C TRP A 65 -7.45 -12.54 -7.42
N ALA A 66 -6.62 -11.97 -6.55
CA ALA A 66 -6.02 -12.69 -5.43
C ALA A 66 -7.10 -13.25 -4.46
N TYR A 67 -8.13 -12.45 -4.16
CA TYR A 67 -9.25 -12.85 -3.32
C TYR A 67 -10.09 -13.98 -3.94
N LEU A 68 -10.39 -13.90 -5.25
CA LEU A 68 -11.10 -14.98 -5.95
C LEU A 68 -10.31 -16.29 -5.92
N LEU A 69 -9.00 -16.22 -6.16
CA LEU A 69 -8.11 -17.39 -6.14
C LEU A 69 -8.02 -18.03 -4.75
N SER A 70 -8.04 -17.26 -3.65
CA SER A 70 -8.07 -17.85 -2.30
C SER A 70 -9.36 -18.59 -2.01
N LYS A 71 -10.50 -18.08 -2.48
CA LYS A 71 -11.81 -18.70 -2.26
C LYS A 71 -11.96 -20.05 -2.98
N GLU A 72 -11.34 -20.20 -4.14
CA GLU A 72 -11.46 -21.42 -4.97
C GLU A 72 -10.45 -22.52 -4.59
N ARG A 73 -9.41 -22.21 -3.80
CA ARG A 73 -8.33 -23.15 -3.48
C ARG A 73 -8.59 -24.10 -2.31
N LEU A 74 -9.74 -24.03 -1.65
CA LEU A 74 -10.09 -24.97 -0.59
C LEU A 74 -10.36 -26.36 -1.21
N LYS A 75 -9.33 -27.22 -1.24
CA LYS A 75 -9.39 -28.60 -1.75
C LYS A 75 -9.02 -29.59 -0.65
N CYS A 76 -9.65 -30.76 -0.66
CA CYS A 76 -9.32 -31.83 0.28
C CYS A 76 -7.88 -32.34 0.04
N PRO A 77 -7.03 -32.45 1.08
CA PRO A 77 -5.66 -32.94 0.92
C PRO A 77 -5.57 -34.42 0.52
N ASN A 78 -6.62 -35.21 0.78
CA ASN A 78 -6.64 -36.64 0.48
C ASN A 78 -7.17 -36.94 -0.94
N CYS A 79 -8.32 -36.36 -1.32
CA CYS A 79 -8.99 -36.69 -2.59
C CYS A 79 -8.99 -35.55 -3.63
N GLY A 80 -8.53 -34.34 -3.28
CA GLY A 80 -8.52 -33.18 -4.19
C GLY A 80 -9.90 -32.58 -4.48
N ALA A 81 -10.98 -33.11 -3.91
CA ALA A 81 -12.33 -32.59 -4.09
C ALA A 81 -12.46 -31.17 -3.51
N PRO A 82 -13.30 -30.30 -4.11
CA PRO A 82 -13.55 -28.97 -3.58
C PRO A 82 -14.26 -29.08 -2.21
N ILE A 83 -13.73 -28.36 -1.21
CA ILE A 83 -14.28 -28.32 0.15
C ILE A 83 -14.65 -26.89 0.52
N LYS A 84 -15.63 -26.73 1.41
CA LYS A 84 -16.00 -25.42 1.97
C LYS A 84 -15.32 -25.22 3.32
N GLU A 85 -15.10 -23.98 3.70
CA GLU A 85 -14.46 -23.58 4.96
C GLU A 85 -15.10 -24.17 6.23
N ASN A 86 -16.41 -24.45 6.21
CA ASN A 86 -17.17 -24.93 7.37
C ASN A 86 -17.37 -26.46 7.41
N TRP A 87 -16.72 -27.22 6.53
CA TRP A 87 -16.88 -28.67 6.49
C TRP A 87 -15.95 -29.36 7.50
N LEU A 88 -16.52 -30.14 8.42
CA LEU A 88 -15.77 -30.95 9.39
C LEU A 88 -15.20 -32.23 8.74
N VAL A 89 -15.95 -32.83 7.82
CA VAL A 89 -15.61 -34.09 7.14
C VAL A 89 -15.85 -33.95 5.64
N CYS A 90 -14.98 -34.53 4.82
CA CYS A 90 -15.16 -34.57 3.37
C CYS A 90 -16.26 -35.58 2.97
N PRO A 91 -17.27 -35.19 2.16
CA PRO A 91 -18.33 -36.11 1.74
C PRO A 91 -17.88 -37.18 0.73
N TYR A 92 -16.71 -37.02 0.10
CA TYR A 92 -16.21 -37.95 -0.93
C TYR A 92 -15.30 -39.03 -0.36
N CYS A 93 -14.42 -38.68 0.58
CA CYS A 93 -13.41 -39.60 1.14
C CYS A 93 -13.52 -39.78 2.66
N HIS A 94 -14.51 -39.14 3.30
CA HIS A 94 -14.76 -39.22 4.75
C HIS A 94 -13.57 -38.80 5.62
N THR A 95 -12.57 -38.13 5.04
CA THR A 95 -11.42 -37.60 5.78
C THR A 95 -11.86 -36.41 6.63
N ARG A 96 -11.46 -36.39 7.92
CA ARG A 96 -11.63 -35.22 8.79
C ARG A 96 -10.78 -34.07 8.27
N LEU A 97 -11.41 -32.93 8.04
CA LEU A 97 -10.78 -31.72 7.52
C LEU A 97 -10.49 -30.72 8.64
N LYS A 98 -11.39 -30.65 9.62
CA LYS A 98 -11.37 -29.70 10.73
C LYS A 98 -11.80 -30.39 12.02
N LYS A 99 -11.33 -29.89 13.16
CA LYS A 99 -11.78 -30.30 14.50
C LYS A 99 -12.74 -29.24 15.05
N GLU A 100 -13.62 -29.63 15.96
CA GLU A 100 -14.46 -28.68 16.69
C GLU A 100 -13.81 -28.28 18.00
N CYS A 101 -13.99 -27.02 18.41
CA CYS A 101 -13.51 -26.57 19.71
C CYS A 101 -14.26 -27.27 20.84
N VAL A 102 -13.56 -27.88 21.81
CA VAL A 102 -14.19 -28.51 22.98
C VAL A 102 -14.97 -27.55 23.88
N TYR A 103 -14.67 -26.25 23.81
CA TYR A 103 -15.32 -25.22 24.64
C TYR A 103 -16.46 -24.50 23.91
N CYS A 104 -16.26 -24.11 22.64
CA CYS A 104 -17.21 -23.27 21.91
C CYS A 104 -17.89 -23.95 20.70
N GLY A 105 -17.50 -25.17 20.34
CA GLY A 105 -18.08 -25.93 19.22
C GLY A 105 -17.83 -25.36 17.82
N LYS A 106 -17.01 -24.30 17.67
CA LYS A 106 -16.68 -23.74 16.35
C LYS A 106 -15.68 -24.62 15.60
N PRO A 107 -15.76 -24.70 14.26
CA PRO A 107 -14.79 -25.42 13.45
C PRO A 107 -13.42 -24.72 13.49
N LEU A 108 -12.37 -25.51 13.71
CA LEU A 108 -10.97 -25.11 13.81
C LEU A 108 -10.12 -25.94 12.85
N GLU A 109 -9.07 -25.35 12.30
CA GLU A 109 -8.04 -26.11 11.59
C GLU A 109 -7.39 -27.15 12.53
N LEU A 110 -7.01 -28.31 11.97
CA LEU A 110 -6.43 -29.41 12.75
C LEU A 110 -5.12 -28.99 13.45
N ASP A 111 -4.32 -28.14 12.78
CA ASP A 111 -2.99 -27.71 13.21
C ASP A 111 -3.01 -26.55 14.22
N TRP A 112 -4.20 -26.05 14.60
CA TRP A 112 -4.33 -24.97 15.58
C TRP A 112 -4.36 -25.50 17.01
N ASP A 113 -3.41 -25.05 17.82
CA ASP A 113 -3.29 -25.43 19.24
C ASP A 113 -4.15 -24.51 20.16
N ILE A 114 -4.52 -23.32 19.70
CA ILE A 114 -5.37 -22.36 20.44
C ILE A 114 -6.53 -21.92 19.57
N CYS A 115 -7.74 -21.88 20.14
CA CYS A 115 -8.93 -21.40 19.44
C CYS A 115 -8.94 -19.85 19.35
N PRO A 116 -8.93 -19.22 18.15
CA PRO A 116 -8.98 -17.75 18.03
C PRO A 116 -10.35 -17.14 18.37
N TYR A 117 -11.39 -17.95 18.53
CA TYR A 117 -12.71 -17.46 18.93
C TYR A 117 -12.90 -17.41 20.45
N CYS A 118 -12.31 -18.35 21.20
CA CYS A 118 -12.51 -18.45 22.65
C CYS A 118 -11.22 -18.44 23.48
N GLY A 119 -10.05 -18.44 22.86
CA GLY A 119 -8.74 -18.41 23.53
C GLY A 119 -8.35 -19.71 24.25
N HIS A 120 -9.18 -20.75 24.19
CA HIS A 120 -8.93 -22.01 24.91
C HIS A 120 -7.95 -22.90 24.12
N GLU A 121 -6.96 -23.44 24.82
CA GLU A 121 -6.02 -24.43 24.26
C GLU A 121 -6.77 -25.72 23.89
N GLN A 122 -6.42 -26.32 22.76
CA GLN A 122 -7.00 -27.55 22.24
C GLN A 122 -5.99 -28.68 22.31
N LEU A 123 -6.47 -29.88 22.61
CA LEU A 123 -5.63 -31.07 22.56
C LEU A 123 -5.19 -31.33 21.10
N LYS A 124 -3.91 -31.65 20.94
CA LYS A 124 -3.30 -31.92 19.63
C LYS A 124 -3.71 -33.33 19.19
N GLU A 125 -4.53 -33.44 18.13
CA GLU A 125 -4.81 -34.74 17.53
C GLU A 125 -3.56 -35.18 16.74
N GLU A 126 -2.82 -36.16 17.27
CA GLU A 126 -1.71 -36.78 16.55
C GLU A 126 -2.26 -37.54 15.33
N LYS A 127 -1.93 -37.07 14.12
CA LYS A 127 -2.27 -37.79 12.87
C LYS A 127 -1.66 -39.19 12.92
N PRO A 128 -2.43 -40.28 12.81
CA PRO A 128 -1.87 -41.60 12.59
C PRO A 128 -1.13 -41.58 11.24
N LYS A 129 0.13 -42.02 11.29
CA LYS A 129 1.08 -42.07 10.16
C LYS A 129 0.65 -43.07 9.09
#